data_AF-A0A2G6L1K1-F1
#
_entry.id   AF-A0A2G6L1K1-F1
#
_cell.length_a   1.000
_cell.length_b   1.000
_cell.length_c   1.000
_cell.angle_alpha   90.00
_cell.angle_beta   90.00
_cell.angle_gamma   90.00
#
_symmetry.space_group_name_H-M   'P 1'
#
loop_
_entity.id
_entity.type
_entity.pdbx_description
1 polymer ?
#
loop_
_entity_poly.entity_id
_entity_poly.type
_entity_poly.pdbx_seq_one_letter_code
_entity_poly.pdbx_strand_id
1 'polypeptide(L)'
;MTGEDVTLEHEVKSTDEDEALVIPSVIVPPTEEAQLLQAKKLSVKEINHHVITDGYRAFSKDLATERSFRPAALRDVLAFPLDVRKLDTAEAFQKAFETINRHGNIAVAVIGMTVQINGGSVTLVLDDGNAYRHSALAEALQRCFESEISQIKSADNQLTLKAIGSAADFMAKIISVNAPIEVEDVQAASEILPRLVTGAMSHGSLISKTHEAIATAVNMVGGKSNCGEGGEHLSRYNTLKGSKIKQIASGRFGVWTGYLADPMLKELEIKIAQGAKPGEGGQLPDKKVTVEIAALRGGTPRVELVSPPPHHDTYSIEDLAQLIHDAKAARVKVIVKLVSTEGIGTIAVGVAKAGADIINIAGNTGGTGAAQVTSLKHTGRIAELGIAEVHQALCENGFRDKVILRCSNAHQTGSDIVKSAMMGADSFEMGTAALMMLKCVMAKNCNVKCPAGLTTNPEVFDGDPHSLAQYLVNMAHEVREILASMGMKSLQEIRGRTDLLHLIKHKNIVGHLDMSSLLYRAKNRHVDNPVYLQDDYQLDEEMFDWLQQAWDGQEPFAPQNLGEYQ
;
A
#
# COMPACT_ATOMS: atom_id res chain seq x y z
N MET A 1 7.41 37.07 -51.55
CA MET A 1 8.11 38.34 -51.79
C MET A 1 9.51 38.19 -51.23
N THR A 2 10.47 38.65 -52.02
CA THR A 2 11.93 38.48 -51.93
C THR A 2 12.59 39.31 -50.83
N GLY A 3 13.75 38.82 -50.34
CA GLY A 3 14.78 39.58 -49.60
C GLY A 3 14.42 39.87 -48.14
N GLU A 4 15.32 39.83 -47.16
CA GLU A 4 16.74 40.17 -47.20
C GLU A 4 17.55 39.33 -46.19
N ASP A 5 18.78 39.03 -46.58
CA ASP A 5 19.85 38.48 -45.75
C ASP A 5 20.25 39.48 -44.67
N VAL A 6 20.24 39.06 -43.40
CA VAL A 6 20.87 39.81 -42.30
C VAL A 6 22.25 39.21 -42.05
N THR A 7 23.27 39.84 -42.63
CA THR A 7 24.68 39.63 -42.26
C THR A 7 24.95 40.23 -40.89
N LEU A 8 25.28 39.39 -39.91
CA LEU A 8 25.85 39.83 -38.64
C LEU A 8 27.37 39.93 -38.79
N GLU A 9 27.89 41.15 -38.94
CA GLU A 9 29.30 41.44 -38.71
C GLU A 9 29.57 41.44 -37.20
N HIS A 10 30.45 40.55 -36.74
CA HIS A 10 31.13 40.74 -35.46
C HIS A 10 32.64 40.56 -35.67
N GLU A 11 33.34 41.68 -35.54
CA GLU A 11 34.79 41.75 -35.41
C GLU A 11 35.28 40.82 -34.28
N VAL A 12 36.15 39.87 -34.63
CA VAL A 12 36.92 39.11 -33.65
C VAL A 12 38.13 39.96 -33.25
N LYS A 13 38.06 40.60 -32.08
CA LYS A 13 39.26 41.01 -31.35
C LYS A 13 39.65 39.90 -30.38
N SER A 14 40.85 39.38 -30.60
CA SER A 14 41.55 38.47 -29.70
C SER A 14 41.94 39.17 -28.40
N THR A 15 41.49 38.65 -27.27
CA THR A 15 42.19 38.78 -25.99
C THR A 15 42.15 37.42 -25.31
N ASP A 16 43.31 36.75 -25.30
CA ASP A 16 43.63 35.72 -24.33
C ASP A 16 43.65 36.37 -22.94
N GLU A 17 42.92 35.81 -21.99
CA GLU A 17 43.35 35.56 -20.60
C GLU A 17 42.24 34.77 -19.87
N ASP A 18 42.68 33.83 -19.04
CA ASP A 18 41.90 32.80 -18.35
C ASP A 18 40.75 33.33 -17.47
N GLU A 19 39.56 33.51 -18.03
CA GLU A 19 38.32 33.58 -17.24
C GLU A 19 37.54 32.27 -17.42
N ALA A 20 37.75 31.35 -16.49
CA ALA A 20 36.88 30.20 -16.29
C ALA A 20 35.43 30.67 -16.30
N LEU A 21 34.61 30.07 -17.17
CA LEU A 21 33.16 30.20 -17.16
C LEU A 21 32.63 29.78 -15.78
N VAL A 22 32.54 30.74 -14.86
CA VAL A 22 31.80 30.59 -13.62
C VAL A 22 30.33 30.55 -14.02
N ILE A 23 29.82 29.32 -14.15
CA ILE A 23 28.38 29.04 -14.21
C ILE A 23 27.75 29.88 -13.08
N PRO A 24 26.77 30.75 -13.35
CA PRO A 24 26.12 31.49 -12.28
C PRO A 24 25.42 30.46 -11.40
N SER A 25 26.03 30.15 -10.26
CA SER A 25 25.40 29.43 -9.18
C SER A 25 24.29 30.36 -8.68
N VAL A 26 23.07 30.14 -9.17
CA VAL A 26 21.88 30.67 -8.52
C VAL A 26 21.78 29.92 -7.19
N ILE A 27 22.51 30.40 -6.19
CA ILE A 27 22.31 30.03 -4.81
C ILE A 27 21.03 30.76 -4.40
N VAL A 28 19.90 30.07 -4.53
CA VAL A 28 18.70 30.45 -3.79
C VAL A 28 19.03 30.22 -2.31
N PRO A 29 19.01 31.25 -1.45
CA PRO A 29 19.27 31.05 -0.03
C PRO A 29 18.19 30.13 0.55
N PRO A 30 18.54 29.13 1.38
CA PRO A 30 17.56 28.23 1.95
C PRO A 30 16.73 28.99 2.98
N THR A 31 15.47 29.27 2.66
CA THR A 31 14.47 29.53 3.69
C THR A 31 14.03 28.18 4.27
N GLU A 32 14.54 27.95 5.49
CA GLU A 32 14.29 26.83 6.43
C GLU A 32 14.98 25.48 6.17
N GLU A 33 16.31 25.49 5.98
CA GLU A 33 17.12 24.28 6.14
C GLU A 33 17.14 23.76 7.59
N ALA A 34 16.91 24.64 8.58
CA ALA A 34 16.97 24.30 10.01
C ALA A 34 15.91 23.28 10.46
N GLN A 35 14.72 23.26 9.86
CA GLN A 35 13.68 22.27 10.18
C GLN A 35 13.99 20.89 9.55
N LEU A 36 14.60 20.85 8.37
CA LEU A 36 14.98 19.60 7.67
C LEU A 36 16.33 19.03 8.16
N LEU A 37 17.26 19.87 8.63
CA LEU A 37 18.53 19.47 9.25
C LEU A 37 18.35 18.92 10.68
N GLN A 38 17.25 19.25 11.37
CA GLN A 38 16.92 18.69 12.69
C GLN A 38 16.26 17.30 12.62
N ALA A 39 15.87 16.83 11.43
CA ALA A 39 15.25 15.52 11.27
C ALA A 39 16.27 14.41 11.57
N LYS A 40 16.29 13.92 12.81
CA LYS A 40 17.01 12.70 13.17
C LYS A 40 16.12 11.50 12.89
N LYS A 41 16.70 10.40 12.40
CA LYS A 41 16.02 9.10 12.40
C LYS A 41 15.62 8.75 13.83
N LEU A 42 14.37 8.33 14.02
CA LEU A 42 13.93 7.80 15.30
C LEU A 42 14.63 6.46 15.55
N SER A 43 15.07 6.25 16.78
CA SER A 43 15.56 4.95 17.20
C SER A 43 14.41 3.93 17.28
N VAL A 44 14.75 2.65 17.15
CA VAL A 44 13.79 1.54 17.34
C VAL A 44 13.10 1.63 18.71
N LYS A 45 13.82 2.08 19.74
CA LYS A 45 13.27 2.26 21.09
C LYS A 45 12.20 3.36 21.11
N GLU A 46 12.46 4.53 20.51
CA GLU A 46 11.49 5.63 20.42
C GLU A 46 10.23 5.20 19.67
N ILE A 47 10.39 4.49 18.55
CA ILE A 47 9.26 3.96 17.76
C ILE A 47 8.41 2.98 18.58
N ASN A 48 9.05 2.00 19.23
CA ASN A 48 8.34 0.93 19.92
C ASN A 48 7.66 1.37 21.22
N HIS A 49 8.13 2.44 21.86
CA HIS A 49 7.52 2.99 23.09
C HIS A 49 6.64 4.21 22.84
N HIS A 50 6.41 4.58 21.57
CA HIS A 50 5.52 5.68 21.23
C HIS A 50 4.09 5.43 21.71
N VAL A 51 3.47 6.45 22.29
CA VAL A 51 2.07 6.41 22.72
C VAL A 51 1.22 7.10 21.66
N ILE A 52 0.15 6.44 21.21
CA ILE A 52 -0.76 7.02 20.21
C ILE A 52 -1.29 8.36 20.71
N THR A 53 -1.14 9.41 19.91
CA THR A 53 -1.54 10.76 20.30
C THR A 53 -3.06 10.92 20.34
N ASP A 54 -3.55 11.79 21.23
CA ASP A 54 -4.98 12.09 21.37
C ASP A 54 -5.59 12.59 20.05
N GLY A 55 -4.84 13.38 19.28
CA GLY A 55 -5.27 13.85 17.96
C GLY A 55 -5.53 12.71 16.97
N TYR A 56 -4.69 11.67 16.98
CA TYR A 56 -4.91 10.49 16.14
C TYR A 56 -6.09 9.65 16.64
N ARG A 57 -6.26 9.52 17.97
CA ARG A 57 -7.43 8.84 18.56
C ARG A 57 -8.74 9.50 18.15
N ALA A 58 -8.81 10.83 18.25
CA ALA A 58 -9.96 11.61 17.82
C ALA A 58 -10.21 11.41 16.33
N PHE A 59 -9.18 11.56 15.49
CA PHE A 59 -9.26 11.34 14.05
C PHE A 59 -9.79 9.95 13.68
N SER A 60 -9.25 8.87 14.27
CA SER A 60 -9.69 7.50 13.98
C SER A 60 -11.14 7.27 14.40
N LYS A 61 -11.53 7.78 15.58
CA LYS A 61 -12.91 7.69 16.10
C LYS A 61 -13.91 8.45 15.23
N ASP A 62 -13.59 9.69 14.86
CA ASP A 62 -14.46 10.53 14.04
C ASP A 62 -14.63 9.91 12.65
N LEU A 63 -13.54 9.42 12.05
CA LEU A 63 -13.59 8.73 10.77
C LEU A 63 -14.42 7.44 10.83
N ALA A 64 -14.30 6.64 11.89
CA ALA A 64 -15.13 5.46 12.10
C ALA A 64 -16.62 5.82 12.23
N THR A 65 -16.93 6.92 12.94
CA THR A 65 -18.31 7.43 13.09
C THR A 65 -18.88 7.85 11.74
N GLU A 66 -18.16 8.66 10.96
CA GLU A 66 -18.59 9.09 9.64
C GLU A 66 -18.81 7.91 8.69
N ARG A 67 -17.87 6.96 8.64
CA ARG A 67 -17.98 5.77 7.78
C ARG A 67 -19.10 4.81 8.19
N SER A 68 -19.46 4.78 9.48
CA SER A 68 -20.62 4.02 9.96
C SER A 68 -21.96 4.59 9.49
N PHE A 69 -21.99 5.86 9.09
CA PHE A 69 -23.18 6.50 8.52
C PHE A 69 -23.13 6.53 6.99
N ARG A 70 -21.95 6.82 6.43
CA ARG A 70 -21.68 6.97 5.00
C ARG A 70 -20.45 6.15 4.60
N PRO A 71 -20.59 4.83 4.40
CA PRO A 71 -19.49 4.00 3.92
C PRO A 71 -19.02 4.51 2.55
N ALA A 72 -17.71 4.63 2.39
CA ALA A 72 -17.05 5.13 1.19
C ALA A 72 -16.26 4.03 0.46
N ALA A 73 -16.01 2.90 1.13
CA ALA A 73 -15.37 1.72 0.57
C ALA A 73 -16.03 0.43 1.09
N LEU A 74 -15.78 -0.69 0.41
CA LEU A 74 -16.36 -1.97 0.78
C LEU A 74 -15.93 -2.44 2.18
N ARG A 75 -14.69 -2.14 2.57
CA ARG A 75 -14.17 -2.41 3.91
C ARG A 75 -14.93 -1.69 5.03
N ASP A 76 -15.68 -0.63 4.74
CA ASP A 76 -16.44 0.11 5.76
C ASP A 76 -17.70 -0.66 6.21
N VAL A 77 -18.20 -1.58 5.38
CA VAL A 77 -19.30 -2.50 5.73
C VAL A 77 -18.78 -3.90 6.14
N LEU A 78 -17.48 -4.02 6.41
CA LEU A 78 -16.87 -5.20 7.00
C LEU A 78 -16.49 -4.90 8.45
N ALA A 79 -16.94 -5.74 9.39
CA ALA A 79 -16.60 -5.66 10.80
C ALA A 79 -15.57 -6.74 11.19
N PHE A 80 -14.84 -6.45 12.27
CA PHE A 80 -14.00 -7.42 12.98
C PHE A 80 -14.86 -8.42 13.77
N PRO A 81 -14.24 -9.43 14.43
CA PRO A 81 -14.96 -10.37 15.27
C PRO A 81 -15.81 -9.70 16.34
N LEU A 82 -16.94 -10.35 16.66
CA LEU A 82 -17.88 -9.87 17.67
C LEU A 82 -17.30 -10.17 19.05
N ASP A 83 -16.99 -9.13 19.84
CA ASP A 83 -16.53 -9.29 21.21
C ASP A 83 -17.71 -9.34 22.18
N VAL A 84 -18.01 -10.53 22.70
CA VAL A 84 -19.12 -10.71 23.64
C VAL A 84 -18.72 -10.49 25.09
N ARG A 85 -17.43 -10.33 25.42
CA ARG A 85 -16.95 -10.38 26.83
C ARG A 85 -17.56 -9.30 27.73
N LYS A 86 -17.94 -8.17 27.14
CA LYS A 86 -18.53 -7.01 27.85
C LYS A 86 -20.05 -6.90 27.70
N LEU A 87 -20.71 -7.91 27.12
CA LEU A 87 -22.16 -7.91 26.93
C LEU A 87 -22.82 -8.65 28.09
N ASP A 88 -23.71 -7.95 28.81
CA ASP A 88 -24.33 -8.47 30.03
C ASP A 88 -25.85 -8.62 29.94
N THR A 89 -26.52 -7.98 28.96
CA THR A 89 -27.98 -8.00 28.81
C THR A 89 -28.41 -8.62 27.49
N ALA A 90 -29.64 -9.15 27.45
CA ALA A 90 -30.20 -9.75 26.24
C ALA A 90 -30.27 -8.73 25.09
N GLU A 91 -30.56 -7.47 25.38
CA GLU A 91 -30.60 -6.38 24.39
C GLU A 91 -29.21 -6.10 23.80
N ALA A 92 -28.16 -6.15 24.63
CA ALA A 92 -26.78 -5.92 24.19
C ALA A 92 -26.30 -7.05 23.27
N PHE A 93 -26.55 -8.30 23.67
CA PHE A 93 -26.29 -9.47 22.82
C PHE A 93 -27.09 -9.42 21.52
N GLN A 94 -28.40 -9.16 21.60
CA GLN A 94 -29.28 -9.09 20.44
C GLN A 94 -28.77 -8.07 19.43
N LYS A 95 -28.46 -6.86 19.89
CA LYS A 95 -27.92 -5.79 19.04
C LYS A 95 -26.62 -6.20 18.35
N ALA A 96 -25.73 -6.87 19.07
CA ALA A 96 -24.46 -7.32 18.51
C ALA A 96 -24.67 -8.35 17.38
N PHE A 97 -25.47 -9.39 17.61
CA PHE A 97 -25.77 -10.41 16.60
C PHE A 97 -26.58 -9.87 15.42
N GLU A 98 -27.52 -8.94 15.66
CA GLU A 98 -28.31 -8.32 14.60
C GLU A 98 -27.49 -7.42 13.68
N THR A 99 -26.35 -6.90 14.16
CA THR A 99 -25.42 -6.09 13.37
C THR A 99 -24.76 -6.92 12.26
N ILE A 100 -24.62 -8.23 12.44
CA ILE A 100 -24.01 -9.11 11.42
C ILE A 100 -25.07 -9.49 10.38
N ASN A 101 -24.72 -9.42 9.10
CA ASN A 101 -25.61 -9.89 8.04
C ASN A 101 -25.75 -11.41 8.10
N ARG A 102 -26.99 -11.91 8.01
CA ARG A 102 -27.27 -13.36 8.07
C ARG A 102 -26.77 -14.09 6.83
N HIS A 103 -26.69 -13.39 5.70
CA HIS A 103 -26.22 -13.92 4.42
C HIS A 103 -24.94 -13.21 3.98
N GLY A 104 -24.22 -13.82 3.05
CA GLY A 104 -23.00 -13.24 2.47
C GLY A 104 -21.73 -13.40 3.30
N ASN A 105 -21.81 -14.01 4.49
CA ASN A 105 -20.67 -14.32 5.34
C ASN A 105 -20.27 -15.80 5.22
N ILE A 106 -18.95 -16.06 5.25
CA ILE A 106 -18.39 -17.43 5.29
C ILE A 106 -18.30 -17.98 6.73
N ALA A 107 -18.21 -17.09 7.72
CA ALA A 107 -18.07 -17.39 9.13
C ALA A 107 -18.63 -16.22 9.97
N VAL A 108 -18.90 -16.49 11.26
CA VAL A 108 -19.24 -15.49 12.27
C VAL A 108 -18.30 -15.71 13.47
N ALA A 109 -17.17 -15.02 13.44
CA ALA A 109 -16.13 -15.07 14.46
C ALA A 109 -16.53 -14.31 15.73
N VAL A 110 -16.41 -14.99 16.87
CA VAL A 110 -16.77 -14.44 18.19
C VAL A 110 -15.61 -14.59 19.18
N ILE A 111 -15.32 -13.51 19.92
CA ILE A 111 -14.34 -13.46 21.01
C ILE A 111 -15.09 -13.53 22.34
N GLY A 112 -14.60 -14.34 23.28
CA GLY A 112 -15.24 -14.51 24.59
C GLY A 112 -16.22 -15.67 24.68
N MET A 113 -16.26 -16.53 23.66
CA MET A 113 -17.22 -17.62 23.56
C MET A 113 -16.63 -18.83 22.81
N THR A 114 -16.71 -19.99 23.43
CA THR A 114 -16.42 -21.29 22.83
C THR A 114 -17.66 -21.87 22.16
N VAL A 115 -17.52 -22.37 20.93
CA VAL A 115 -18.61 -22.93 20.12
C VAL A 115 -18.29 -24.39 19.79
N GLN A 116 -19.25 -25.29 20.04
CA GLN A 116 -19.18 -26.69 19.65
C GLN A 116 -20.44 -27.09 18.90
N ILE A 117 -20.28 -27.78 17.76
CA ILE A 117 -21.39 -28.20 16.90
C ILE A 117 -21.38 -29.73 16.81
N ASN A 118 -22.43 -30.36 17.34
CA ASN A 118 -22.58 -31.82 17.40
C ASN A 118 -23.96 -32.24 16.87
N GLY A 119 -24.00 -32.91 15.71
CA GLY A 119 -25.24 -33.51 15.18
C GLY A 119 -26.41 -32.52 15.00
N GLY A 120 -26.13 -31.29 14.58
CA GLY A 120 -27.12 -30.21 14.42
C GLY A 120 -27.51 -29.48 15.72
N SER A 121 -26.97 -29.90 16.87
CA SER A 121 -27.04 -29.16 18.13
C SER A 121 -25.81 -28.28 18.27
N VAL A 122 -26.01 -27.03 18.71
CA VAL A 122 -24.94 -26.07 18.95
C VAL A 122 -24.84 -25.81 20.44
N THR A 123 -23.64 -25.94 20.99
CA THR A 123 -23.32 -25.64 22.37
C THR A 123 -22.41 -24.41 22.41
N LEU A 124 -22.82 -23.39 23.15
CA LEU A 124 -22.13 -22.12 23.32
C LEU A 124 -21.75 -21.97 24.79
N VAL A 125 -20.50 -21.63 25.05
CA VAL A 125 -19.97 -21.42 26.41
C VAL A 125 -19.25 -20.08 26.44
N LEU A 126 -19.73 -19.13 27.25
CA LEU A 126 -19.02 -17.87 27.52
C LEU A 126 -17.82 -18.14 28.42
N ASP A 127 -16.70 -17.48 28.15
CA ASP A 127 -15.41 -17.76 28.83
C ASP A 127 -15.44 -17.52 30.34
N ASP A 128 -16.35 -16.66 30.84
CA ASP A 128 -16.50 -16.38 32.27
C ASP A 128 -17.41 -17.38 33.00
N GLY A 129 -18.06 -18.28 32.26
CA GLY A 129 -19.00 -19.26 32.82
C GLY A 129 -20.22 -18.66 33.52
N ASN A 130 -20.55 -17.38 33.29
CA ASN A 130 -21.59 -16.71 34.06
C ASN A 130 -23.00 -17.14 33.61
N ALA A 131 -23.73 -17.84 34.48
CA ALA A 131 -25.07 -18.36 34.19
C ALA A 131 -26.12 -17.27 33.82
N TYR A 132 -26.00 -16.07 34.40
CA TYR A 132 -26.88 -14.95 34.07
C TYR A 132 -26.64 -14.49 32.63
N ARG A 133 -25.37 -14.34 32.23
CA ARG A 133 -25.01 -13.94 30.87
C ARG A 133 -25.38 -15.00 29.84
N HIS A 134 -25.26 -16.29 30.17
CA HIS A 134 -25.76 -17.38 29.31
C HIS A 134 -27.28 -17.31 29.11
N SER A 135 -28.03 -16.97 30.16
CA SER A 135 -29.48 -16.78 30.07
C SER A 135 -29.83 -15.56 29.21
N ALA A 136 -29.10 -14.45 29.36
CA ALA A 136 -29.24 -13.27 28.52
C ALA A 136 -28.91 -13.55 27.05
N LEU A 137 -27.84 -14.31 26.77
CA LEU A 137 -27.49 -14.77 25.42
C LEU A 137 -28.59 -15.66 24.83
N ALA A 138 -29.13 -16.59 25.63
CA ALA A 138 -30.21 -17.46 25.19
C ALA A 138 -31.45 -16.66 24.76
N GLU A 139 -31.85 -15.71 25.59
CA GLU A 139 -32.96 -14.81 25.30
C GLU A 139 -32.67 -13.96 24.04
N ALA A 140 -31.46 -13.42 23.91
CA ALA A 140 -31.06 -12.64 22.73
C ALA A 140 -31.15 -13.45 21.44
N LEU A 141 -30.61 -14.68 21.42
CA LEU A 141 -30.69 -15.55 20.26
C LEU A 141 -32.14 -15.92 19.93
N GLN A 142 -32.97 -16.21 20.93
CA GLN A 142 -34.39 -16.46 20.74
C GLN A 142 -35.11 -15.25 20.12
N ARG A 143 -34.76 -14.02 20.52
CA ARG A 143 -35.28 -12.79 19.91
C ARG A 143 -34.75 -12.58 18.48
N CYS A 144 -33.48 -12.87 18.22
CA CYS A 144 -32.86 -12.70 16.90
C CYS A 144 -33.40 -13.66 15.84
N PHE A 145 -33.78 -14.88 16.22
CA PHE A 145 -34.13 -15.96 15.28
C PHE A 145 -35.55 -16.51 15.46
N GLU A 146 -36.27 -16.07 16.49
CA GLU A 146 -37.68 -16.36 16.74
C GLU A 146 -37.99 -17.87 16.61
N SER A 147 -38.93 -18.23 15.74
CA SER A 147 -39.38 -19.61 15.52
C SER A 147 -38.33 -20.53 14.88
N GLU A 148 -37.22 -19.98 14.38
CA GLU A 148 -36.13 -20.77 13.79
C GLU A 148 -35.22 -21.41 14.86
N ILE A 149 -35.32 -21.00 16.14
CA ILE A 149 -34.74 -21.73 17.26
C ILE A 149 -35.80 -22.68 17.81
N SER A 150 -35.66 -23.96 17.45
CA SER A 150 -36.59 -25.03 17.83
C SER A 150 -36.44 -25.47 19.29
N GLN A 151 -35.23 -25.39 19.84
CA GLN A 151 -34.92 -25.75 21.22
C GLN A 151 -33.78 -24.87 21.72
N ILE A 152 -33.90 -24.35 22.93
CA ILE A 152 -32.83 -23.63 23.62
C ILE A 152 -32.86 -23.93 25.11
N LYS A 153 -31.71 -24.26 25.68
CA LYS A 153 -31.54 -24.59 27.09
C LYS A 153 -30.27 -23.95 27.62
N SER A 154 -30.40 -23.11 28.63
CA SER A 154 -29.28 -22.59 29.43
C SER A 154 -29.21 -23.41 30.72
N ALA A 155 -28.14 -24.19 30.90
CA ALA A 155 -27.91 -25.01 32.09
C ALA A 155 -26.41 -25.22 32.27
N ASP A 156 -25.94 -25.40 33.52
CA ASP A 156 -24.56 -25.77 33.83
C ASP A 156 -23.49 -24.88 33.17
N ASN A 157 -23.71 -23.55 33.16
CA ASN A 157 -22.81 -22.56 32.56
C ASN A 157 -22.57 -22.77 31.05
N GLN A 158 -23.52 -23.39 30.35
CA GLN A 158 -23.51 -23.55 28.91
C GLN A 158 -24.90 -23.35 28.31
N LEU A 159 -24.93 -22.95 27.05
CA LEU A 159 -26.13 -22.77 26.26
C LEU A 159 -26.17 -23.82 25.16
N THR A 160 -27.18 -24.69 25.14
CA THR A 160 -27.39 -25.65 24.06
C THR A 160 -28.64 -25.28 23.28
N LEU A 161 -28.53 -25.22 21.95
CA LEU A 161 -29.65 -24.89 21.06
C LEU A 161 -29.70 -25.76 19.81
N LYS A 162 -30.89 -25.89 19.24
CA LYS A 162 -31.13 -26.45 17.91
C LYS A 162 -31.88 -25.44 17.06
N ALA A 163 -31.31 -25.14 15.90
CA ALA A 163 -31.86 -24.20 14.94
C ALA A 163 -32.30 -24.92 13.65
N ILE A 164 -33.23 -24.31 12.93
CA ILE A 164 -33.68 -24.71 11.59
C ILE A 164 -33.54 -23.53 10.62
N GLY A 165 -33.69 -23.78 9.32
CA GLY A 165 -33.70 -22.71 8.31
C GLY A 165 -32.44 -21.83 8.32
N SER A 166 -32.62 -20.51 8.22
CA SER A 166 -31.53 -19.54 8.16
C SER A 166 -30.75 -19.43 9.47
N ALA A 167 -31.40 -19.69 10.61
CA ALA A 167 -30.75 -19.75 11.91
C ALA A 167 -29.78 -20.93 11.99
N ALA A 168 -30.12 -22.10 11.41
CA ALA A 168 -29.20 -23.23 11.36
C ALA A 168 -27.94 -22.89 10.56
N ASP A 169 -28.10 -22.25 9.40
CA ASP A 169 -26.98 -21.81 8.55
C ASP A 169 -26.10 -20.78 9.27
N PHE A 170 -26.70 -19.84 10.00
CA PHE A 170 -25.96 -18.85 10.78
C PHE A 170 -25.18 -19.51 11.91
N MET A 171 -25.82 -20.38 12.69
CA MET A 171 -25.20 -21.07 13.83
C MET A 171 -24.08 -22.01 13.39
N ALA A 172 -24.22 -22.66 12.23
CA ALA A 172 -23.20 -23.52 11.66
C ALA A 172 -21.91 -22.77 11.25
N LYS A 173 -22.01 -21.46 11.06
CA LYS A 173 -20.90 -20.58 10.67
C LYS A 173 -20.22 -19.91 11.85
N ILE A 174 -20.76 -20.00 13.06
CA ILE A 174 -20.14 -19.37 14.24
C ILE A 174 -18.83 -20.08 14.56
N ILE A 175 -17.76 -19.31 14.70
CA ILE A 175 -16.44 -19.81 15.09
C ILE A 175 -15.90 -19.05 16.30
N SER A 176 -15.14 -19.74 17.14
CA SER A 176 -14.45 -19.13 18.27
C SER A 176 -13.13 -18.51 17.82
N VAL A 177 -12.83 -17.34 18.37
CA VAL A 177 -11.55 -16.64 18.22
C VAL A 177 -10.76 -16.75 19.52
N ASN A 178 -9.44 -16.84 19.42
CA ASN A 178 -8.56 -16.87 20.58
C ASN A 178 -8.80 -15.67 21.50
N ALA A 179 -8.54 -15.87 22.79
CA ALA A 179 -8.56 -14.79 23.76
C ALA A 179 -7.58 -13.68 23.34
N PRO A 180 -7.93 -12.41 23.57
CA PRO A 180 -7.03 -11.30 23.32
C PRO A 180 -5.73 -11.43 24.11
N ILE A 181 -4.66 -10.91 23.53
CA ILE A 181 -3.31 -10.93 24.10
C ILE A 181 -2.90 -9.51 24.49
N GLU A 182 -1.82 -9.39 25.26
CA GLU A 182 -1.24 -8.09 25.56
C GLU A 182 -0.61 -7.48 24.30
N VAL A 183 -0.59 -6.15 24.21
CA VAL A 183 -0.06 -5.44 23.02
C VAL A 183 1.44 -5.71 22.87
N GLU A 184 2.12 -5.97 23.98
CA GLU A 184 3.54 -6.35 24.07
C GLU A 184 3.84 -7.70 23.40
N ASP A 185 2.85 -8.60 23.31
CA ASP A 185 2.99 -9.90 22.65
C ASP A 185 2.80 -9.82 21.12
N VAL A 186 2.41 -8.64 20.61
CA VAL A 186 2.28 -8.36 19.18
C VAL A 186 3.59 -7.83 18.62
N GLN A 187 3.91 -8.22 17.37
CA GLN A 187 5.04 -7.70 16.59
C GLN A 187 5.24 -6.20 16.78
N ALA A 188 6.49 -5.77 16.83
CA ALA A 188 6.83 -4.41 17.22
C ALA A 188 6.39 -3.37 16.15
N ALA A 189 6.15 -2.12 16.56
CA ALA A 189 5.77 -1.05 15.62
C ALA A 189 6.85 -0.80 14.55
N SER A 190 8.12 -0.91 14.94
CA SER A 190 9.28 -0.86 14.03
C SER A 190 9.32 -1.98 12.98
N GLU A 191 8.60 -3.09 13.18
CA GLU A 191 8.46 -4.19 12.22
C GLU A 191 7.23 -4.02 11.31
N ILE A 192 6.26 -3.20 11.73
CA ILE A 192 5.09 -2.82 10.92
C ILE A 192 5.45 -1.70 9.95
N LEU A 193 6.20 -0.68 10.40
CA LEU A 193 6.52 0.52 9.61
C LEU A 193 7.16 0.23 8.23
N PRO A 194 8.08 -0.74 8.07
CA PRO A 194 8.62 -1.12 6.76
C PRO A 194 7.58 -1.66 5.77
N ARG A 195 6.39 -2.07 6.25
CA ARG A 195 5.27 -2.51 5.42
C ARG A 195 4.40 -1.33 4.95
N LEU A 196 4.53 -0.15 5.58
CA LEU A 196 3.84 1.08 5.22
C LEU A 196 4.66 1.84 4.17
N VAL A 197 4.01 2.14 3.06
CA VAL A 197 4.63 2.76 1.89
C VAL A 197 3.84 4.00 1.50
N THR A 198 4.53 5.09 1.16
CA THR A 198 3.83 6.24 0.57
C THR A 198 3.67 6.06 -0.92
N GLY A 199 2.52 6.48 -1.45
CA GLY A 199 2.19 6.35 -2.87
C GLY A 199 3.24 6.94 -3.81
N ALA A 200 3.41 6.32 -4.97
CA ALA A 200 4.25 6.80 -6.05
C ALA A 200 3.69 8.11 -6.64
N MET A 201 4.27 9.24 -6.25
CA MET A 201 3.80 10.58 -6.65
C MET A 201 4.98 11.37 -7.22
N SER A 202 4.96 11.63 -8.53
CA SER A 202 6.13 12.16 -9.23
C SER A 202 6.57 13.55 -8.77
N HIS A 203 7.87 13.76 -8.71
CA HIS A 203 8.43 15.12 -8.76
C HIS A 203 8.01 15.77 -10.09
N GLY A 204 7.28 16.87 -10.01
CA GLY A 204 6.53 17.48 -11.11
C GLY A 204 5.03 17.47 -10.82
N SER A 205 4.46 16.34 -10.40
CA SER A 205 3.11 16.33 -9.82
C SER A 205 3.12 17.05 -8.47
N LEU A 206 4.09 16.71 -7.61
CA LEU A 206 4.42 17.43 -6.40
C LEU A 206 5.60 18.36 -6.66
N ILE A 207 5.69 19.46 -5.91
CA ILE A 207 6.92 20.26 -5.88
C ILE A 207 8.04 19.51 -5.13
N SER A 208 9.30 19.90 -5.37
CA SER A 208 10.46 19.30 -4.70
C SER A 208 10.32 19.27 -3.18
N LYS A 209 9.98 20.40 -2.55
CA LYS A 209 9.82 20.51 -1.08
C LYS A 209 8.85 19.48 -0.49
N THR A 210 7.70 19.28 -1.12
CA THR A 210 6.71 18.29 -0.66
C THR A 210 7.21 16.86 -0.87
N HIS A 211 7.85 16.59 -2.00
CA HIS A 211 8.40 15.27 -2.29
C HIS A 211 9.52 14.89 -1.31
N GLU A 212 10.42 15.83 -1.00
CA GLU A 212 11.48 15.69 0.00
C GLU A 212 10.91 15.54 1.42
N ALA A 213 9.84 16.27 1.77
CA ALA A 213 9.19 16.17 3.07
C ALA A 213 8.60 14.77 3.31
N ILE A 214 7.96 14.17 2.28
CA ILE A 214 7.46 12.80 2.35
C ILE A 214 8.61 11.82 2.57
N ALA A 215 9.66 11.90 1.75
CA ALA A 215 10.80 11.00 1.88
C ALA A 215 11.47 11.12 3.27
N THR A 216 11.63 12.34 3.76
CA THR A 216 12.19 12.63 5.09
C THR A 216 11.37 11.97 6.19
N ALA A 217 10.06 12.23 6.23
CA ALA A 217 9.14 11.68 7.23
C ALA A 217 9.20 10.15 7.27
N VAL A 218 9.16 9.52 6.10
CA VAL A 218 9.10 8.07 5.98
C VAL A 218 10.44 7.42 6.33
N ASN A 219 11.55 8.05 5.94
CA ASN A 219 12.89 7.57 6.29
C ASN A 219 13.22 7.73 7.78
N MET A 220 12.64 8.74 8.46
CA MET A 220 12.78 8.92 9.90
C MET A 220 12.22 7.74 10.71
N VAL A 221 11.15 7.10 10.21
CA VAL A 221 10.42 6.02 10.90
C VAL A 221 10.71 4.62 10.35
N GLY A 222 11.60 4.51 9.36
CA GLY A 222 11.97 3.22 8.77
C GLY A 222 11.00 2.67 7.71
N GLY A 223 10.00 3.44 7.29
CA GLY A 223 9.13 3.09 6.16
C GLY A 223 9.84 3.24 4.81
N LYS A 224 9.05 3.21 3.71
CA LYS A 224 9.55 3.43 2.34
C LYS A 224 8.71 4.46 1.57
N SER A 225 9.36 5.42 0.95
CA SER A 225 8.73 6.34 -0.01
C SER A 225 9.08 5.95 -1.44
N ASN A 226 8.19 6.31 -2.38
CA ASN A 226 8.32 6.03 -3.81
C ASN A 226 8.40 7.34 -4.61
N CYS A 227 9.42 7.50 -5.45
CA CYS A 227 9.66 8.73 -6.19
C CYS A 227 8.66 9.00 -7.34
N GLY A 228 7.88 7.99 -7.73
CA GLY A 228 7.00 8.03 -8.89
C GLY A 228 7.73 8.22 -10.22
N GLU A 229 6.95 8.45 -11.27
CA GLU A 229 7.36 8.49 -12.69
C GLU A 229 8.20 9.72 -13.10
N GLY A 230 8.65 10.54 -12.15
CA GLY A 230 9.24 11.85 -12.45
C GLY A 230 10.76 11.92 -12.47
N GLY A 231 11.45 10.80 -12.14
CA GLY A 231 12.86 10.81 -11.80
C GLY A 231 13.14 11.34 -10.38
N GLU A 232 14.39 11.25 -9.96
CA GLU A 232 14.83 11.77 -8.67
C GLU A 232 16.25 12.34 -8.77
N HIS A 233 16.41 13.59 -8.33
CA HIS A 233 17.68 14.31 -8.44
C HIS A 233 18.75 13.71 -7.50
N LEU A 234 19.99 13.63 -7.99
CA LEU A 234 21.11 12.98 -7.29
C LEU A 234 21.48 13.61 -5.95
N SER A 235 21.17 14.91 -5.75
CA SER A 235 21.42 15.60 -4.47
C SER A 235 20.65 15.00 -3.28
N ARG A 236 19.63 14.17 -3.55
CA ARG A 236 18.84 13.49 -2.51
C ARG A 236 19.43 12.14 -2.13
N TYR A 237 20.33 11.58 -2.92
CA TYR A 237 20.85 10.23 -2.70
C TYR A 237 21.65 10.16 -1.40
N ASN A 238 21.55 9.05 -0.69
CA ASN A 238 22.16 8.86 0.62
C ASN A 238 21.79 9.92 1.69
N THR A 239 20.65 10.59 1.54
CA THR A 239 20.11 11.54 2.54
C THR A 239 18.72 11.12 3.02
N LEU A 240 18.20 11.71 4.10
CA LEU A 240 16.80 11.47 4.50
C LEU A 240 15.78 11.87 3.43
N LYS A 241 16.17 12.71 2.47
CA LYS A 241 15.32 13.14 1.38
C LYS A 241 15.24 12.13 0.24
N GLY A 242 16.06 11.08 0.20
CA GLY A 242 16.08 10.08 -0.87
C GLY A 242 14.92 9.07 -0.79
N SER A 243 14.38 8.64 -1.93
CA SER A 243 13.34 7.61 -1.96
C SER A 243 13.94 6.21 -2.07
N LYS A 244 13.49 5.29 -1.20
CA LYS A 244 13.93 3.88 -1.21
C LYS A 244 13.29 3.07 -2.33
N ILE A 245 12.18 3.56 -2.89
CA ILE A 245 11.51 2.96 -4.03
C ILE A 245 11.62 3.91 -5.21
N LYS A 246 12.14 3.39 -6.31
CA LYS A 246 12.24 4.09 -7.58
C LYS A 246 11.28 3.46 -8.58
N GLN A 247 10.77 4.23 -9.54
CA GLN A 247 9.73 3.78 -10.46
C GLN A 247 10.19 3.87 -11.91
N ILE A 248 9.95 2.79 -12.66
CA ILE A 248 10.09 2.72 -14.11
C ILE A 248 8.67 2.74 -14.69
N ALA A 249 8.31 3.84 -15.33
CA ALA A 249 7.02 4.02 -16.03
C ALA A 249 7.27 4.18 -17.54
N SER A 250 6.20 4.13 -18.34
CA SER A 250 6.26 4.13 -19.81
C SER A 250 7.10 5.25 -20.43
N GLY A 251 7.09 6.46 -19.86
CA GLY A 251 7.88 7.60 -20.35
C GLY A 251 9.38 7.55 -20.04
N ARG A 252 9.84 6.62 -19.17
CA ARG A 252 11.24 6.47 -18.71
C ARG A 252 11.89 7.78 -18.21
N PHE A 253 11.09 8.74 -17.76
CA PHE A 253 11.59 10.04 -17.32
C PHE A 253 12.52 9.89 -16.11
N GLY A 254 13.73 10.44 -16.24
CA GLY A 254 14.75 10.44 -15.19
C GLY A 254 15.29 9.05 -14.83
N VAL A 255 15.10 8.04 -15.69
CA VAL A 255 15.69 6.71 -15.53
C VAL A 255 17.02 6.68 -16.28
N TRP A 256 18.12 6.61 -15.52
CA TRP A 256 19.50 6.53 -16.02
C TRP A 256 20.35 5.68 -15.05
N THR A 257 21.58 5.35 -15.40
CA THR A 257 22.42 4.44 -14.59
C THR A 257 22.61 4.93 -13.15
N GLY A 258 22.88 6.22 -12.96
CA GLY A 258 23.03 6.81 -11.62
C GLY A 258 21.75 6.78 -10.77
N TYR A 259 20.57 6.77 -11.40
CA TYR A 259 19.30 6.60 -10.70
C TYR A 259 19.16 5.21 -10.07
N LEU A 260 19.68 4.18 -10.73
CA LEU A 260 19.72 2.81 -10.21
C LEU A 260 20.85 2.60 -9.19
N ALA A 261 21.92 3.39 -9.29
CA ALA A 261 23.08 3.32 -8.40
C ALA A 261 22.90 4.06 -7.06
N ASP A 262 21.70 4.58 -6.74
CA ASP A 262 21.43 5.22 -5.45
C ASP A 262 21.60 4.20 -4.30
N PRO A 263 22.51 4.41 -3.34
CA PRO A 263 22.74 3.48 -2.23
C PRO A 263 21.49 3.24 -1.35
N MET A 264 20.52 4.14 -1.41
CA MET A 264 19.25 4.01 -0.67
C MET A 264 18.21 3.15 -1.38
N LEU A 265 18.40 2.83 -2.66
CA LEU A 265 17.47 2.03 -3.42
C LEU A 265 17.30 0.65 -2.76
N LYS A 266 16.03 0.24 -2.57
CA LYS A 266 15.66 -1.06 -2.01
C LYS A 266 14.65 -1.80 -2.87
N GLU A 267 13.83 -1.06 -3.61
CA GLU A 267 12.82 -1.63 -4.49
C GLU A 267 12.69 -0.80 -5.78
N LEU A 268 12.47 -1.46 -6.90
CA LEU A 268 12.26 -0.84 -8.20
C LEU A 268 10.87 -1.22 -8.72
N GLU A 269 10.01 -0.23 -8.97
CA GLU A 269 8.62 -0.44 -9.35
C GLU A 269 8.40 -0.24 -10.84
N ILE A 270 8.08 -1.32 -11.56
CA ILE A 270 7.55 -1.28 -12.92
C ILE A 270 6.07 -0.90 -12.83
N LYS A 271 5.73 0.30 -13.31
CA LYS A 271 4.38 0.85 -13.24
C LYS A 271 3.60 0.55 -14.52
N ILE A 272 2.94 -0.60 -14.56
CA ILE A 272 2.04 -0.97 -15.66
C ILE A 272 0.83 -0.03 -15.70
N ALA A 273 0.22 0.23 -14.54
CA ALA A 273 -0.98 1.07 -14.47
C ALA A 273 -1.13 1.75 -13.10
N GLN A 274 -2.05 2.72 -13.03
CA GLN A 274 -2.49 3.36 -11.77
C GLN A 274 -4.01 3.44 -11.69
N GLY A 275 -4.56 3.33 -10.48
CA GLY A 275 -6.01 3.21 -10.27
C GLY A 275 -6.84 4.37 -10.82
N ALA A 276 -6.30 5.60 -10.81
CA ALA A 276 -7.00 6.79 -11.29
C ALA A 276 -7.20 6.84 -12.82
N LYS A 277 -6.36 6.13 -13.58
CA LYS A 277 -6.35 6.10 -15.05
C LYS A 277 -5.61 4.86 -15.56
N PRO A 278 -6.21 3.66 -15.46
CA PRO A 278 -5.49 2.40 -15.69
C PRO A 278 -5.05 2.18 -17.14
N GLY A 279 -5.81 2.68 -18.11
CA GLY A 279 -5.54 2.51 -19.54
C GLY A 279 -4.74 3.63 -20.18
N GLU A 280 -4.14 4.53 -19.39
CA GLU A 280 -3.45 5.74 -19.88
C GLU A 280 -2.09 5.93 -19.21
N GLY A 281 -1.25 6.74 -19.84
CA GLY A 281 0.05 7.15 -19.30
C GLY A 281 -0.02 8.30 -18.28
N GLY A 282 1.14 8.59 -17.70
CA GLY A 282 1.39 9.80 -16.91
C GLY A 282 1.04 11.08 -17.67
N GLN A 283 0.57 12.10 -16.95
CA GLN A 283 0.23 13.41 -17.52
C GLN A 283 0.80 14.49 -16.61
N LEU A 284 1.60 15.38 -17.16
CA LEU A 284 2.10 16.56 -16.47
C LEU A 284 1.86 17.81 -17.33
N PRO A 285 0.91 18.68 -16.93
CA PRO A 285 0.59 19.90 -17.67
C PRO A 285 1.82 20.80 -17.89
N ASP A 286 1.87 21.42 -19.07
CA ASP A 286 2.90 22.37 -19.53
C ASP A 286 3.37 23.37 -18.46
N LYS A 287 2.43 23.97 -17.71
CA LYS A 287 2.73 24.98 -16.70
C LYS A 287 3.56 24.45 -15.53
N LYS A 288 3.53 23.15 -15.30
CA LYS A 288 4.27 22.44 -14.25
C LYS A 288 5.60 21.88 -14.74
N VAL A 289 5.84 21.91 -16.05
CA VAL A 289 7.13 21.55 -16.66
C VAL A 289 8.05 22.76 -16.60
N THR A 290 8.57 23.01 -15.40
CA THR A 290 9.58 24.05 -15.14
C THR A 290 10.93 23.66 -15.75
N VAL A 291 11.90 24.58 -15.71
CA VAL A 291 13.28 24.29 -16.18
C VAL A 291 13.89 23.12 -15.40
N GLU A 292 13.71 23.09 -14.07
CA GLU A 292 14.14 21.99 -13.20
C GLU A 292 13.51 20.65 -13.63
N ILE A 293 12.18 20.63 -13.82
CA ILE A 293 11.46 19.41 -14.20
C ILE A 293 11.86 18.94 -15.61
N ALA A 294 12.01 19.87 -16.55
CA ALA A 294 12.45 19.56 -17.90
C ALA A 294 13.87 18.94 -17.88
N ALA A 295 14.81 19.54 -17.14
CA ALA A 295 16.16 19.01 -16.99
C ALA A 295 16.18 17.62 -16.35
N LEU A 296 15.40 17.41 -15.28
CA LEU A 296 15.29 16.10 -14.60
C LEU A 296 14.77 15.00 -15.53
N ARG A 297 13.91 15.37 -16.49
CA ARG A 297 13.19 14.42 -17.35
C ARG A 297 13.76 14.32 -18.77
N GLY A 298 14.80 15.09 -19.11
CA GLY A 298 15.31 15.18 -20.48
C GLY A 298 14.29 15.78 -21.47
N GLY A 299 13.40 16.65 -20.99
CA GLY A 299 12.35 17.29 -21.77
C GLY A 299 12.59 18.77 -22.06
N THR A 300 11.61 19.42 -22.69
CA THR A 300 11.64 20.86 -22.98
C THR A 300 10.78 21.62 -21.98
N PRO A 301 11.26 22.72 -21.37
CA PRO A 301 10.45 23.55 -20.48
C PRO A 301 9.16 24.02 -21.16
N ARG A 302 8.05 24.06 -20.42
CA ARG A 302 6.71 24.46 -20.91
C ARG A 302 6.11 23.58 -22.01
N VAL A 303 6.67 22.40 -22.28
CA VAL A 303 6.03 21.40 -23.13
C VAL A 303 5.34 20.36 -22.24
N GLU A 304 4.06 20.12 -22.48
CA GLU A 304 3.29 19.12 -21.75
C GLU A 304 3.90 17.72 -21.91
N LEU A 305 4.01 16.97 -20.81
CA LEU A 305 4.51 15.59 -20.83
C LEU A 305 3.34 14.62 -20.68
N VAL A 306 2.92 14.04 -21.80
CA VAL A 306 1.99 12.91 -21.85
C VAL A 306 2.80 11.66 -22.13
N SER A 307 2.84 10.74 -21.17
CA SER A 307 3.55 9.47 -21.36
C SER A 307 2.75 8.55 -22.28
N PRO A 308 3.40 7.69 -23.08
CA PRO A 308 2.71 6.63 -23.81
C PRO A 308 1.86 5.78 -22.85
N PRO A 309 0.66 5.32 -23.26
CA PRO A 309 -0.10 4.39 -22.44
C PRO A 309 0.65 3.07 -22.16
N PRO A 310 1.25 2.38 -23.14
CA PRO A 310 2.01 1.16 -22.88
C PRO A 310 3.48 1.45 -22.55
N HIS A 311 4.11 0.49 -21.88
CA HIS A 311 5.56 0.32 -21.94
C HIS A 311 5.92 -0.20 -23.35
N HIS A 312 6.82 0.47 -24.06
CA HIS A 312 7.19 0.08 -25.43
C HIS A 312 8.09 -1.17 -25.51
N ASP A 313 8.55 -1.65 -24.37
CA ASP A 313 9.32 -2.86 -24.13
C ASP A 313 8.49 -3.90 -23.35
N THR A 314 7.16 -3.79 -23.36
CA THR A 314 6.27 -4.76 -22.71
C THR A 314 4.96 -4.92 -23.47
N TYR A 315 4.89 -5.90 -24.37
CA TYR A 315 3.69 -6.24 -25.14
C TYR A 315 3.10 -7.60 -24.81
N SER A 316 3.78 -8.36 -23.97
CA SER A 316 3.41 -9.70 -23.54
C SER A 316 3.95 -9.98 -22.12
N ILE A 317 3.64 -11.16 -21.57
CA ILE A 317 4.13 -11.53 -20.24
C ILE A 317 5.63 -11.87 -20.25
N GLU A 318 6.13 -12.39 -21.37
CA GLU A 318 7.53 -12.68 -21.62
C GLU A 318 8.35 -11.39 -21.75
N ASP A 319 7.83 -10.34 -22.38
CA ASP A 319 8.49 -9.03 -22.39
C ASP A 319 8.55 -8.42 -20.97
N LEU A 320 7.48 -8.59 -20.17
CA LEU A 320 7.49 -8.15 -18.78
C LEU A 320 8.53 -8.94 -17.96
N ALA A 321 8.68 -10.23 -18.23
CA ALA A 321 9.73 -11.04 -17.60
C ALA A 321 11.13 -10.52 -17.94
N GLN A 322 11.37 -10.11 -19.19
CA GLN A 322 12.62 -9.47 -19.57
C GLN A 322 12.83 -8.15 -18.83
N LEU A 323 11.82 -7.28 -18.76
CA LEU A 323 11.96 -6.01 -18.03
C LEU A 323 12.18 -6.23 -16.51
N ILE A 324 11.56 -7.27 -15.92
CA ILE A 324 11.83 -7.67 -14.53
C ILE A 324 13.28 -8.13 -14.38
N HIS A 325 13.78 -8.97 -15.30
CA HIS A 325 15.17 -9.41 -15.32
C HIS A 325 16.14 -8.22 -15.42
N ASP A 326 15.88 -7.27 -16.31
CA ASP A 326 16.73 -6.08 -16.46
C ASP A 326 16.68 -5.19 -15.21
N ALA A 327 15.49 -5.03 -14.60
CA ALA A 327 15.33 -4.29 -13.35
C ALA A 327 16.08 -4.94 -12.18
N LYS A 328 16.17 -6.28 -12.14
CA LYS A 328 16.94 -7.03 -11.14
C LYS A 328 18.46 -6.93 -11.33
N ALA A 329 18.95 -6.41 -12.46
CA ALA A 329 20.36 -6.05 -12.61
C ALA A 329 20.81 -5.02 -11.54
N ALA A 330 19.87 -4.21 -11.02
CA ALA A 330 20.13 -3.31 -9.90
C ALA A 330 20.26 -4.01 -8.52
N ARG A 331 20.14 -5.34 -8.45
CA ARG A 331 20.28 -6.17 -7.23
C ARG A 331 19.33 -5.75 -6.09
N VAL A 332 18.13 -5.31 -6.45
CA VAL A 332 17.05 -4.90 -5.54
C VAL A 332 15.74 -5.61 -5.87
N LYS A 333 14.75 -5.55 -4.97
CA LYS A 333 13.45 -6.17 -5.21
C LYS A 333 12.69 -5.47 -6.34
N VAL A 334 12.04 -6.22 -7.21
CA VAL A 334 11.23 -5.67 -8.29
C VAL A 334 9.74 -5.76 -7.95
N ILE A 335 9.06 -4.61 -8.06
CA ILE A 335 7.62 -4.48 -7.89
C ILE A 335 6.98 -4.37 -9.28
N VAL A 336 5.88 -5.06 -9.50
CA VAL A 336 4.98 -4.79 -10.63
C VAL A 336 3.69 -4.20 -10.10
N LYS A 337 3.41 -2.95 -10.50
CA LYS A 337 2.19 -2.24 -10.10
C LYS A 337 1.09 -2.39 -11.13
N LEU A 338 0.02 -3.06 -10.72
CA LEU A 338 -1.19 -3.33 -11.49
C LEU A 338 -2.38 -2.58 -10.90
N VAL A 339 -3.50 -2.60 -11.62
CA VAL A 339 -4.78 -2.06 -11.14
C VAL A 339 -5.79 -3.19 -11.00
N SER A 340 -6.58 -3.14 -9.93
CA SER A 340 -7.71 -4.03 -9.71
C SER A 340 -8.67 -3.97 -10.91
N THR A 341 -8.81 -5.11 -11.59
CA THR A 341 -9.71 -5.34 -12.72
C THR A 341 -10.18 -6.80 -12.67
N GLU A 342 -11.15 -7.19 -13.49
CA GLU A 342 -11.52 -8.60 -13.62
C GLU A 342 -10.39 -9.40 -14.28
N GLY A 343 -10.08 -10.60 -13.76
CA GLY A 343 -9.02 -11.46 -14.28
C GLY A 343 -7.61 -11.10 -13.78
N ILE A 344 -7.49 -10.15 -12.85
CA ILE A 344 -6.22 -9.71 -12.29
C ILE A 344 -5.49 -10.83 -11.55
N GLY A 345 -6.23 -11.79 -10.98
CA GLY A 345 -5.65 -12.97 -10.32
C GLY A 345 -4.78 -13.80 -11.28
N THR A 346 -5.27 -14.06 -12.49
CA THR A 346 -4.53 -14.78 -13.53
C THR A 346 -3.27 -14.03 -13.96
N ILE A 347 -3.39 -12.70 -14.15
CA ILE A 347 -2.26 -11.84 -14.50
C ILE A 347 -1.20 -11.89 -13.40
N ALA A 348 -1.60 -11.82 -12.12
CA ALA A 348 -0.69 -11.84 -10.99
C ALA A 348 0.08 -13.18 -10.88
N VAL A 349 -0.54 -14.31 -11.22
CA VAL A 349 0.17 -15.59 -11.32
C VAL A 349 1.23 -15.54 -12.43
N GLY A 350 0.92 -14.96 -13.58
CA GLY A 350 1.90 -14.73 -14.65
C GLY A 350 3.07 -13.85 -14.19
N VAL A 351 2.77 -12.74 -13.51
CA VAL A 351 3.76 -11.81 -12.96
C VAL A 351 4.66 -12.48 -11.91
N ALA A 352 4.09 -13.32 -11.05
CA ALA A 352 4.87 -14.11 -10.08
C ALA A 352 5.81 -15.11 -10.78
N LYS A 353 5.36 -15.73 -11.88
CA LYS A 353 6.20 -16.61 -12.71
C LYS A 353 7.31 -15.84 -13.44
N ALA A 354 7.04 -14.60 -13.82
CA ALA A 354 8.00 -13.69 -14.46
C ALA A 354 9.09 -13.18 -13.50
N GLY A 355 9.02 -13.51 -12.21
CA GLY A 355 10.10 -13.25 -11.24
C GLY A 355 9.93 -11.98 -10.40
N ALA A 356 8.76 -11.34 -10.39
CA ALA A 356 8.51 -10.19 -9.53
C ALA A 356 8.51 -10.58 -8.03
N ASP A 357 9.18 -9.80 -7.19
CA ASP A 357 9.21 -10.01 -5.73
C ASP A 357 7.96 -9.46 -5.04
N ILE A 358 7.39 -8.39 -5.62
CA ILE A 358 6.26 -7.66 -5.05
C ILE A 358 5.24 -7.40 -6.15
N ILE A 359 3.97 -7.71 -5.87
CA ILE A 359 2.86 -7.35 -6.75
C ILE A 359 2.05 -6.28 -6.04
N ASN A 360 1.95 -5.09 -6.63
CA ASN A 360 1.21 -3.97 -6.06
C ASN A 360 -0.13 -3.82 -6.77
N ILE A 361 -1.24 -3.98 -6.05
CA ILE A 361 -2.60 -3.89 -6.59
C ILE A 361 -3.22 -2.56 -6.17
N ALA A 362 -3.42 -1.67 -7.14
CA ALA A 362 -4.07 -0.38 -6.94
C ALA A 362 -5.58 -0.44 -7.17
N GLY A 363 -6.35 0.12 -6.24
CA GLY A 363 -7.79 0.34 -6.41
C GLY A 363 -8.11 1.61 -7.21
N ASN A 364 -9.33 1.68 -7.73
CA ASN A 364 -9.88 2.82 -8.48
C ASN A 364 -9.99 4.13 -7.68
N THR A 365 -9.90 4.08 -6.35
CA THR A 365 -9.93 5.25 -5.46
C THR A 365 -8.57 5.95 -5.33
N GLY A 366 -7.56 5.50 -6.07
CA GLY A 366 -6.23 6.11 -6.09
C GLY A 366 -6.25 7.59 -6.50
N GLY A 367 -5.39 8.40 -5.87
CA GLY A 367 -5.21 9.81 -6.24
C GLY A 367 -4.46 9.99 -7.57
N THR A 368 -4.55 11.18 -8.14
CA THR A 368 -3.72 11.61 -9.27
C THR A 368 -3.52 13.13 -9.24
N GLY A 369 -2.38 13.60 -9.76
CA GLY A 369 -2.13 15.03 -9.98
C GLY A 369 -2.87 15.57 -11.21
N ALA A 370 -3.03 14.74 -12.25
CA ALA A 370 -3.75 15.05 -13.48
C ALA A 370 -4.26 13.77 -14.17
N ALA A 371 -5.52 13.76 -14.57
CA ALA A 371 -6.15 12.70 -15.37
C ALA A 371 -7.46 13.20 -15.98
N GLN A 372 -7.97 12.49 -16.98
CA GLN A 372 -9.31 12.72 -17.50
C GLN A 372 -10.37 12.34 -16.45
N VAL A 373 -11.44 13.15 -16.38
CA VAL A 373 -12.53 12.95 -15.40
C VAL A 373 -13.26 11.63 -15.64
N THR A 374 -13.40 11.24 -16.90
CA THR A 374 -14.00 9.96 -17.29
C THR A 374 -13.26 8.80 -16.66
N SER A 375 -11.93 8.77 -16.77
CA SER A 375 -11.08 7.72 -16.21
C SER A 375 -11.17 7.69 -14.68
N LEU A 376 -11.13 8.86 -14.03
CA LEU A 376 -11.28 8.99 -12.58
C LEU A 376 -12.59 8.43 -12.02
N LYS A 377 -13.67 8.43 -12.82
CA LYS A 377 -15.01 8.04 -12.36
C LYS A 377 -15.42 6.65 -12.81
N HIS A 378 -14.86 6.14 -13.91
CA HIS A 378 -15.42 4.98 -14.62
C HIS A 378 -14.41 3.86 -14.92
N THR A 379 -13.16 3.97 -14.45
CA THR A 379 -12.14 2.93 -14.70
C THR A 379 -11.60 2.32 -13.41
N GLY A 380 -11.18 1.06 -13.49
CA GLY A 380 -10.68 0.27 -12.36
C GLY A 380 -11.78 -0.24 -11.42
N ARG A 381 -11.43 -1.25 -10.62
CA ARG A 381 -12.25 -1.79 -9.52
C ARG A 381 -11.68 -1.35 -8.17
N ILE A 382 -12.46 -1.53 -7.12
CA ILE A 382 -12.01 -1.31 -5.74
C ILE A 382 -10.84 -2.25 -5.38
N ALA A 383 -9.96 -1.81 -4.49
CA ALA A 383 -8.75 -2.58 -4.14
C ALA A 383 -9.08 -3.89 -3.42
N GLU A 384 -10.16 -3.91 -2.62
CA GLU A 384 -10.59 -5.08 -1.85
C GLU A 384 -10.82 -6.30 -2.74
N LEU A 385 -11.49 -6.12 -3.88
CA LEU A 385 -11.71 -7.21 -4.86
C LEU A 385 -10.39 -7.69 -5.47
N GLY A 386 -9.53 -6.76 -5.88
CA GLY A 386 -8.26 -7.10 -6.52
C GLY A 386 -7.30 -7.83 -5.57
N ILE A 387 -7.22 -7.39 -4.31
CA ILE A 387 -6.37 -8.05 -3.30
C ILE A 387 -6.87 -9.46 -3.00
N ALA A 388 -8.16 -9.64 -2.79
CA ALA A 388 -8.73 -10.96 -2.54
C ALA A 388 -8.52 -11.89 -3.74
N GLU A 389 -8.84 -11.44 -4.96
CA GLU A 389 -8.70 -12.23 -6.19
C GLU A 389 -7.24 -12.66 -6.43
N VAL A 390 -6.28 -11.73 -6.27
CA VAL A 390 -4.85 -12.03 -6.41
C VAL A 390 -4.36 -12.95 -5.30
N HIS A 391 -4.76 -12.71 -4.04
CA HIS A 391 -4.38 -13.58 -2.93
C HIS A 391 -4.85 -15.02 -3.15
N GLN A 392 -6.12 -15.18 -3.52
CA GLN A 392 -6.73 -16.49 -3.77
C GLN A 392 -6.03 -17.21 -4.94
N ALA A 393 -5.85 -16.53 -6.08
CA ALA A 393 -5.18 -17.10 -7.25
C ALA A 393 -3.74 -17.53 -6.96
N LEU A 394 -2.96 -16.70 -6.24
CA LEU A 394 -1.59 -17.04 -5.86
C LEU A 394 -1.54 -18.22 -4.87
N CYS A 395 -2.49 -18.31 -3.94
CA CYS A 395 -2.58 -19.43 -2.99
C CYS A 395 -2.84 -20.75 -3.72
N GLU A 396 -3.83 -20.78 -4.62
CA GLU A 396 -4.24 -22.00 -5.33
C GLU A 396 -3.16 -22.49 -6.31
N ASN A 397 -2.35 -21.56 -6.85
CA ASN A 397 -1.25 -21.88 -7.75
C ASN A 397 0.11 -22.08 -7.04
N GLY A 398 0.17 -21.94 -5.72
CA GLY A 398 1.39 -22.14 -4.92
C GLY A 398 2.47 -21.09 -5.12
N PHE A 399 2.07 -19.85 -5.44
CA PHE A 399 2.96 -18.69 -5.58
C PHE A 399 2.87 -17.71 -4.41
N ARG A 400 1.89 -17.88 -3.50
CA ARG A 400 1.64 -16.87 -2.46
C ARG A 400 2.81 -16.66 -1.51
N ASP A 401 3.61 -17.69 -1.24
CA ASP A 401 4.79 -17.58 -0.37
C ASP A 401 5.99 -16.92 -1.07
N LYS A 402 5.97 -16.80 -2.40
CA LYS A 402 7.06 -16.21 -3.19
C LYS A 402 6.96 -14.69 -3.31
N VAL A 403 5.76 -14.13 -3.21
CA VAL A 403 5.51 -12.72 -3.52
C VAL A 403 4.92 -11.97 -2.33
N ILE A 404 5.38 -10.75 -2.14
CA ILE A 404 4.75 -9.79 -1.24
C ILE A 404 3.59 -9.14 -2.00
N LEU A 405 2.37 -9.25 -1.47
CA LEU A 405 1.20 -8.60 -2.04
C LEU A 405 1.01 -7.21 -1.41
N ARG A 406 1.25 -6.15 -2.17
CA ARG A 406 1.03 -4.77 -1.73
C ARG A 406 -0.35 -4.28 -2.14
N CYS A 407 -1.06 -3.66 -1.20
CA CYS A 407 -2.35 -3.03 -1.42
C CYS A 407 -2.18 -1.52 -1.51
N SER A 408 -2.40 -0.96 -2.70
CA SER A 408 -2.54 0.49 -2.93
C SER A 408 -4.00 0.87 -2.80
N ASN A 409 -4.39 1.35 -1.63
CA ASN A 409 -5.76 1.79 -1.34
C ASN A 409 -5.72 3.14 -0.62
N ALA A 410 -6.88 3.77 -0.47
CA ALA A 410 -7.02 4.97 0.34
C ALA A 410 -7.02 4.63 1.85
N HIS A 411 -5.98 3.92 2.33
CA HIS A 411 -5.82 3.61 3.76
C HIS A 411 -5.64 4.90 4.55
N GLN A 412 -6.39 5.03 5.65
CA GLN A 412 -6.35 6.19 6.53
C GLN A 412 -6.12 5.82 8.00
N THR A 413 -6.40 4.58 8.41
CA THR A 413 -6.24 4.10 9.79
C THR A 413 -5.69 2.68 9.83
N GLY A 414 -5.27 2.23 11.01
CA GLY A 414 -4.83 0.86 11.25
C GLY A 414 -5.92 -0.17 10.96
N SER A 415 -7.20 0.19 11.14
CA SER A 415 -8.33 -0.67 10.75
C SER A 415 -8.35 -0.98 9.26
N ASP A 416 -8.06 0.01 8.40
CA ASP A 416 -7.98 -0.20 6.95
C ASP A 416 -6.85 -1.19 6.59
N ILE A 417 -5.72 -1.09 7.28
CA ILE A 417 -4.55 -1.97 7.11
C ILE A 417 -4.92 -3.41 7.50
N VAL A 418 -5.46 -3.60 8.71
CA VAL A 418 -5.76 -4.95 9.21
C VAL A 418 -6.81 -5.65 8.35
N LYS A 419 -7.85 -4.94 7.90
CA LYS A 419 -8.83 -5.48 6.95
C LYS A 419 -8.20 -5.87 5.62
N SER A 420 -7.28 -5.06 5.10
CA SER A 420 -6.54 -5.39 3.87
C SER A 420 -5.62 -6.60 4.07
N ALA A 421 -5.02 -6.75 5.25
CA ALA A 421 -4.21 -7.91 5.60
C ALA A 421 -5.04 -9.19 5.66
N MET A 422 -6.22 -9.12 6.30
CA MET A 422 -7.19 -10.23 6.34
C MET A 422 -7.62 -10.67 4.93
N MET A 423 -7.73 -9.75 3.97
CA MET A 423 -8.00 -10.06 2.56
C MET A 423 -6.77 -10.59 1.79
N GLY A 424 -5.57 -10.49 2.37
CA GLY A 424 -4.36 -11.11 1.84
C GLY A 424 -3.17 -10.18 1.59
N ALA A 425 -3.23 -8.89 1.91
CA ALA A 425 -2.12 -7.97 1.70
C ALA A 425 -0.99 -8.12 2.77
N ASP A 426 0.26 -7.94 2.35
CA ASP A 426 1.45 -7.94 3.23
C ASP A 426 2.01 -6.51 3.47
N SER A 427 1.75 -5.59 2.54
CA SER A 427 2.26 -4.21 2.52
C SER A 427 1.17 -3.24 2.06
N PHE A 428 1.22 -1.98 2.52
CA PHE A 428 0.12 -1.03 2.40
C PHE A 428 0.65 0.31 1.87
N GLU A 429 0.18 0.71 0.69
CA GLU A 429 0.57 1.95 0.05
C GLU A 429 -0.54 3.01 0.18
N MET A 430 -0.18 4.19 0.68
CA MET A 430 -1.09 5.32 0.87
C MET A 430 -0.48 6.63 0.35
N GLY A 431 -1.20 7.32 -0.54
CA GLY A 431 -0.78 8.61 -1.08
C GLY A 431 -1.50 9.78 -0.41
N THR A 432 -2.83 9.82 -0.53
CA THR A 432 -3.64 10.97 -0.11
C THR A 432 -3.54 11.28 1.39
N ALA A 433 -3.57 10.25 2.25
CA ALA A 433 -3.42 10.45 3.69
C ALA A 433 -2.06 11.10 4.04
N ALA A 434 -0.99 10.67 3.37
CA ALA A 434 0.34 11.27 3.54
C ALA A 434 0.36 12.76 3.14
N LEU A 435 -0.28 13.10 2.02
CA LEU A 435 -0.40 14.50 1.59
C LEU A 435 -1.25 15.34 2.56
N MET A 436 -2.30 14.76 3.16
CA MET A 436 -3.12 15.45 4.16
C MET A 436 -2.32 15.80 5.41
N MET A 437 -1.43 14.91 5.87
CA MET A 437 -0.51 15.22 6.98
C MET A 437 0.49 16.33 6.63
N LEU A 438 0.69 16.60 5.34
CA LEU A 438 1.48 17.71 4.81
C LEU A 438 0.59 18.88 4.33
N LYS A 439 -0.55 19.10 4.99
CA LYS A 439 -1.49 20.23 4.78
C LYS A 439 -2.29 20.21 3.47
N CYS A 440 -2.41 19.08 2.78
CA CYS A 440 -3.35 18.99 1.66
C CYS A 440 -4.79 19.24 2.13
N VAL A 441 -5.42 20.29 1.61
CA VAL A 441 -6.82 20.67 1.91
C VAL A 441 -7.84 20.03 0.95
N MET A 442 -7.40 19.08 0.11
CA MET A 442 -8.26 18.35 -0.83
C MET A 442 -9.05 19.24 -1.80
N ALA A 443 -8.50 20.39 -2.21
CA ALA A 443 -9.11 21.32 -3.16
C ALA A 443 -9.28 20.78 -4.60
N LYS A 444 -8.73 19.59 -4.91
CA LYS A 444 -8.80 18.91 -6.22
C LYS A 444 -8.35 19.78 -7.42
N ASN A 445 -7.42 20.71 -7.19
CA ASN A 445 -6.87 21.62 -8.20
C ASN A 445 -5.36 21.41 -8.46
N CYS A 446 -4.88 20.17 -8.27
CA CYS A 446 -3.46 19.80 -8.28
C CYS A 446 -2.76 20.00 -9.63
N ASN A 447 -3.55 19.97 -10.72
CA ASN A 447 -3.10 20.18 -12.09
C ASN A 447 -2.95 21.66 -12.46
N VAL A 448 -3.60 22.58 -11.73
CA VAL A 448 -3.65 24.02 -12.09
C VAL A 448 -2.99 24.89 -11.04
N LYS A 449 -3.56 24.98 -9.83
CA LYS A 449 -3.10 25.88 -8.77
C LYS A 449 -3.47 25.35 -7.38
N CYS A 450 -2.47 24.81 -6.69
CA CYS A 450 -2.57 24.34 -5.31
C CYS A 450 -2.66 25.53 -4.33
N PRO A 451 -3.71 25.60 -3.49
CA PRO A 451 -3.78 26.64 -2.46
C PRO A 451 -2.82 26.39 -1.29
N ALA A 452 -2.41 25.14 -1.06
CA ALA A 452 -1.56 24.76 0.07
C ALA A 452 -0.08 24.53 -0.31
N GLY A 453 0.31 24.80 -1.56
CA GLY A 453 1.70 24.74 -1.97
C GLY A 453 2.24 23.35 -2.36
N LEU A 454 1.47 22.26 -2.22
CA LEU A 454 2.02 20.90 -2.40
C LEU A 454 2.36 20.54 -3.85
N THR A 455 1.65 21.11 -4.82
CA THR A 455 1.72 20.72 -6.23
C THR A 455 2.06 21.89 -7.16
N THR A 456 1.93 23.13 -6.68
CA THR A 456 2.32 24.41 -7.31
C THR A 456 2.45 25.46 -6.19
N ASN A 457 3.02 26.65 -6.47
CA ASN A 457 3.19 27.75 -5.50
C ASN A 457 4.07 27.35 -4.31
N PRO A 458 5.35 27.00 -4.53
CA PRO A 458 6.23 26.49 -3.48
C PRO A 458 6.46 27.46 -2.32
N GLU A 459 6.22 28.74 -2.52
CA GLU A 459 6.31 29.79 -1.50
C GLU A 459 5.27 29.68 -0.39
N VAL A 460 4.14 28.99 -0.63
CA VAL A 460 3.08 28.80 0.39
C VAL A 460 3.13 27.43 1.05
N PHE A 461 4.05 26.56 0.65
CA PHE A 461 4.18 25.23 1.25
C PHE A 461 4.83 25.33 2.63
N ASP A 462 4.12 24.82 3.64
CA ASP A 462 4.49 24.86 5.05
C ASP A 462 4.23 23.49 5.71
N GLY A 463 4.46 22.40 4.97
CA GLY A 463 4.21 21.03 5.45
C GLY A 463 5.38 20.50 6.29
N ASP A 464 5.07 19.95 7.46
CA ASP A 464 6.07 19.41 8.40
C ASP A 464 6.20 17.87 8.28
N PRO A 465 7.39 17.35 7.92
CA PRO A 465 7.66 15.90 7.89
C PRO A 465 7.36 15.18 9.21
N HIS A 466 7.53 15.83 10.36
CA HIS A 466 7.29 15.21 11.67
C HIS A 466 5.82 14.83 11.87
N SER A 467 4.88 15.62 11.32
CA SER A 467 3.45 15.31 11.32
C SER A 467 3.16 13.98 10.62
N LEU A 468 3.75 13.75 9.44
CA LEU A 468 3.60 12.50 8.70
C LEU A 468 4.31 11.33 9.41
N ALA A 469 5.52 11.55 9.94
CA ALA A 469 6.24 10.54 10.72
C ALA A 469 5.42 10.07 11.93
N GLN A 470 4.89 11.00 12.72
CA GLN A 470 4.05 10.69 13.89
C GLN A 470 2.76 9.98 13.49
N TYR A 471 2.12 10.39 12.40
CA TYR A 471 0.93 9.71 11.87
C TYR A 471 1.20 8.24 11.53
N LEU A 472 2.33 7.93 10.89
CA LEU A 472 2.70 6.55 10.55
C LEU A 472 2.99 5.71 11.80
N VAL A 473 3.66 6.27 12.81
CA VAL A 473 3.93 5.56 14.08
C VAL A 473 2.63 5.33 14.86
N ASN A 474 1.74 6.32 14.93
CA ASN A 474 0.40 6.17 15.53
C ASN A 474 -0.38 5.02 14.86
N MET A 475 -0.39 5.00 13.52
CA MET A 475 -1.05 3.96 12.74
C MET A 475 -0.47 2.58 12.99
N ALA A 476 0.86 2.45 13.09
CA ALA A 476 1.52 1.18 13.40
C ALA A 476 1.10 0.65 14.78
N HIS A 477 0.97 1.51 15.79
CA HIS A 477 0.47 1.10 17.11
C HIS A 477 -1.03 0.77 17.11
N GLU A 478 -1.86 1.47 16.34
CA GLU A 478 -3.28 1.13 16.23
C GLU A 478 -3.46 -0.26 15.60
N VAL A 479 -2.63 -0.61 14.60
CA VAL A 479 -2.56 -1.97 14.07
C VAL A 479 -2.25 -2.98 15.18
N ARG A 480 -1.27 -2.70 16.05
CA ARG A 480 -0.92 -3.60 17.16
C ARG A 480 -2.09 -3.82 18.12
N GLU A 481 -2.77 -2.75 18.51
CA GLU A 481 -3.94 -2.85 19.41
C GLU A 481 -5.08 -3.66 18.79
N ILE A 482 -5.35 -3.47 17.50
CA ILE A 482 -6.37 -4.24 16.79
C ILE A 482 -5.99 -5.72 16.74
N LEU A 483 -4.73 -6.05 16.40
CA LEU A 483 -4.24 -7.44 16.40
C LEU A 483 -4.33 -8.07 17.79
N ALA A 484 -3.88 -7.37 18.83
CA ALA A 484 -3.95 -7.79 20.23
C ALA A 484 -5.40 -8.11 20.64
N SER A 485 -6.34 -7.25 20.26
CA SER A 485 -7.77 -7.41 20.54
C SER A 485 -8.40 -8.66 19.93
N MET A 486 -7.74 -9.28 18.94
CA MET A 486 -8.18 -10.52 18.29
C MET A 486 -7.27 -11.71 18.61
N GLY A 487 -6.32 -11.55 19.55
CA GLY A 487 -5.38 -12.61 19.92
C GLY A 487 -4.34 -12.94 18.83
N MET A 488 -4.04 -11.99 17.95
CA MET A 488 -3.11 -12.18 16.81
C MET A 488 -1.76 -11.52 17.13
N LYS A 489 -0.66 -12.24 16.94
CA LYS A 489 0.70 -11.77 17.23
C LYS A 489 1.32 -10.96 16.09
N SER A 490 0.80 -11.07 14.86
CA SER A 490 1.42 -10.42 13.70
C SER A 490 0.45 -10.15 12.56
N LEU A 491 0.80 -9.20 11.68
CA LEU A 491 0.14 -9.01 10.38
C LEU A 491 0.27 -10.25 9.48
N GLN A 492 1.34 -11.03 9.66
CA GLN A 492 1.54 -12.28 8.93
C GLN A 492 0.54 -13.35 9.36
N GLU A 493 0.25 -13.46 10.66
CA GLU A 493 -0.69 -14.42 11.23
C GLU A 493 -2.13 -14.15 10.78
N ILE A 494 -2.52 -12.88 10.67
CA ILE A 494 -3.87 -12.49 10.26
C ILE A 494 -4.07 -12.50 8.74
N ARG A 495 -2.99 -12.71 7.98
CA ARG A 495 -3.01 -12.69 6.52
C ARG A 495 -3.95 -13.76 5.96
N GLY A 496 -4.92 -13.34 5.13
CA GLY A 496 -5.88 -14.26 4.53
C GLY A 496 -6.92 -14.84 5.50
N ARG A 497 -6.97 -14.36 6.75
CA ARG A 497 -7.99 -14.74 7.74
C ARG A 497 -9.32 -14.01 7.49
N THR A 498 -9.86 -14.20 6.29
CA THR A 498 -11.16 -13.64 5.88
C THR A 498 -12.33 -14.21 6.68
N ASP A 499 -12.13 -15.34 7.37
CA ASP A 499 -13.06 -15.90 8.35
C ASP A 499 -13.30 -15.00 9.57
N LEU A 500 -12.47 -13.96 9.77
CA LEU A 500 -12.60 -12.97 10.84
C LEU A 500 -13.28 -11.66 10.39
N LEU A 501 -13.66 -11.56 9.11
CA LEU A 501 -14.35 -10.40 8.55
C LEU A 501 -15.83 -10.69 8.34
N HIS A 502 -16.68 -9.76 8.77
CA HIS A 502 -18.12 -9.91 8.66
C HIS A 502 -18.76 -8.78 7.87
N LEU A 503 -19.50 -9.12 6.82
CA LEU A 503 -20.49 -8.24 6.25
C LEU A 503 -21.53 -7.88 7.33
N ILE A 504 -21.66 -6.58 7.61
CA ILE A 504 -22.67 -6.06 8.54
C ILE A 504 -23.98 -5.76 7.83
N LYS A 505 -25.07 -5.71 8.59
CA LYS A 505 -26.30 -5.06 8.14
C LYS A 505 -26.09 -3.55 8.20
N HIS A 506 -26.25 -2.89 7.07
CA HIS A 506 -26.11 -1.46 6.97
C HIS A 506 -27.24 -0.88 6.14
N LYS A 507 -27.85 0.21 6.61
CA LYS A 507 -29.04 0.83 5.99
C LYS A 507 -28.83 1.29 4.54
N ASN A 508 -27.58 1.60 4.16
CA ASN A 508 -27.24 2.01 2.78
C ASN A 508 -26.97 0.81 1.85
N ILE A 509 -27.01 -0.43 2.33
CA ILE A 509 -26.97 -1.61 1.45
C ILE A 509 -28.38 -1.78 0.87
N VAL A 510 -28.51 -1.59 -0.43
CA VAL A 510 -29.76 -1.78 -1.16
C VAL A 510 -29.75 -3.17 -1.79
N GLY A 511 -30.79 -3.97 -1.54
CA GLY A 511 -30.88 -5.35 -2.01
C GLY A 511 -30.04 -6.32 -1.16
N HIS A 512 -29.48 -7.35 -1.81
CA HIS A 512 -28.67 -8.38 -1.16
C HIS A 512 -27.24 -8.33 -1.66
N LEU A 513 -26.29 -8.38 -0.71
CA LEU A 513 -24.87 -8.41 -0.99
C LEU A 513 -24.30 -9.73 -0.48
N ASP A 514 -23.71 -10.52 -1.39
CA ASP A 514 -23.05 -11.77 -1.05
C ASP A 514 -21.53 -11.60 -1.14
N MET A 515 -20.87 -11.61 0.03
CA MET A 515 -19.43 -11.48 0.15
C MET A 515 -18.71 -12.83 0.20
N SER A 516 -19.40 -13.96 0.01
CA SER A 516 -18.82 -15.28 0.21
C SER A 516 -17.62 -15.55 -0.73
N SER A 517 -17.66 -15.05 -1.96
CA SER A 517 -16.52 -15.17 -2.90
C SER A 517 -15.35 -14.27 -2.53
N LEU A 518 -15.62 -13.03 -2.09
CA LEU A 518 -14.57 -12.11 -1.62
C LEU A 518 -13.90 -12.66 -0.36
N LEU A 519 -14.70 -13.17 0.57
CA LEU A 519 -14.26 -13.67 1.86
C LEU A 519 -13.83 -15.13 1.80
N TYR A 520 -13.83 -15.77 0.63
CA TYR A 520 -13.35 -17.15 0.51
C TYR A 520 -11.91 -17.27 1.01
N ARG A 521 -11.72 -18.19 1.97
CA ARG A 521 -10.41 -18.47 2.56
C ARG A 521 -9.68 -19.52 1.72
N ALA A 522 -8.88 -19.05 0.77
CA ALA A 522 -8.07 -19.93 -0.07
C ALA A 522 -7.05 -20.71 0.76
N LYS A 523 -6.93 -22.01 0.48
CA LYS A 523 -5.88 -22.85 1.07
C LYS A 523 -4.58 -22.57 0.34
N ASN A 524 -3.58 -22.06 1.05
CA ASN A 524 -2.27 -21.82 0.46
C ASN A 524 -1.59 -23.15 0.13
N ARG A 525 -1.30 -23.38 -1.15
CA ARG A 525 -0.53 -24.53 -1.60
C ARG A 525 0.95 -24.26 -1.36
N HIS A 526 1.51 -24.82 -0.29
CA HIS A 526 2.94 -24.74 -0.04
C HIS A 526 3.73 -25.56 -1.05
N VAL A 527 4.85 -25.01 -1.52
CA VAL A 527 5.79 -25.66 -2.43
C VAL A 527 7.12 -25.75 -1.69
N ASP A 528 7.54 -26.95 -1.29
CA ASP A 528 8.69 -27.15 -0.41
C ASP A 528 10.01 -26.72 -1.05
N ASN A 529 10.19 -27.03 -2.34
CA ASN A 529 11.40 -26.72 -3.12
C ASN A 529 11.02 -25.87 -4.34
N PRO A 530 10.72 -24.58 -4.14
CA PRO A 530 10.35 -23.71 -5.24
C PRO A 530 11.57 -23.47 -6.13
N VAL A 531 11.45 -23.81 -7.41
CA VAL A 531 12.39 -23.29 -8.42
C VAL A 531 12.02 -21.84 -8.70
N TYR A 532 13.02 -20.96 -8.66
CA TYR A 532 12.89 -19.57 -9.06
C TYR A 532 13.46 -19.42 -10.47
N LEU A 533 12.91 -18.48 -11.23
CA LEU A 533 13.56 -18.08 -12.48
C LEU A 533 14.96 -17.62 -12.11
N GLN A 534 15.98 -18.28 -12.65
CA GLN A 534 17.36 -17.88 -12.40
C GLN A 534 17.62 -16.59 -13.17
N ASP A 535 18.13 -15.60 -12.44
CA ASP A 535 18.67 -14.40 -13.03
C ASP A 535 20.18 -14.66 -13.19
N ASP A 536 20.58 -15.23 -14.33
CA ASP A 536 21.99 -15.53 -14.60
C ASP A 536 22.70 -14.26 -15.05
N TYR A 537 23.47 -13.68 -14.14
CA TYR A 537 24.31 -12.52 -14.39
C TYR A 537 25.80 -12.87 -14.37
N GLN A 538 26.17 -14.14 -14.56
CA GLN A 538 27.56 -14.59 -14.43
C GLN A 538 28.51 -13.77 -15.29
N LEU A 539 28.12 -13.44 -16.53
CA LEU A 539 28.94 -12.63 -17.43
C LEU A 539 29.18 -11.22 -16.88
N ASP A 540 28.14 -10.59 -16.33
CA ASP A 540 28.24 -9.26 -15.69
C ASP A 540 29.14 -9.30 -14.45
N GLU A 541 29.03 -10.36 -13.63
CA GLU A 541 29.87 -10.55 -12.44
C GLU A 541 31.33 -10.80 -12.82
N GLU A 542 31.62 -11.63 -13.82
CA GLU A 542 32.98 -11.84 -14.35
C GLU A 542 33.59 -10.54 -14.88
N MET A 543 32.78 -9.72 -15.57
CA MET A 543 33.20 -8.39 -16.03
C MET A 543 33.45 -7.42 -14.87
N PHE A 544 32.63 -7.47 -13.81
CA PHE A 544 32.80 -6.65 -12.61
C PHE A 544 34.08 -7.02 -11.86
N ASP A 545 34.34 -8.31 -11.67
CA ASP A 545 35.58 -8.81 -11.04
C ASP A 545 36.82 -8.36 -11.82
N TRP A 546 36.76 -8.44 -13.16
CA TRP A 546 37.82 -7.94 -14.04
C TRP A 546 38.06 -6.43 -13.87
N LEU A 547 36.99 -5.62 -13.86
CA LEU A 547 37.07 -4.17 -13.64
C LEU A 547 37.61 -3.83 -12.24
N GLN A 548 37.20 -4.58 -11.21
CA GLN A 548 37.65 -4.38 -9.83
C GLN A 548 39.14 -4.67 -9.69
N GLN A 549 39.66 -5.75 -10.30
CA GLN A 549 41.09 -6.05 -10.33
C GLN A 549 41.89 -4.95 -11.03
N ALA A 550 41.40 -4.45 -12.17
CA ALA A 550 42.02 -3.34 -12.88
C ALA A 550 42.03 -2.06 -12.04
N TRP A 551 40.94 -1.77 -11.34
CA TRP A 551 40.81 -0.62 -10.44
C TRP A 551 41.76 -0.69 -9.25
N ASP A 552 41.96 -1.89 -8.70
CA ASP A 552 42.87 -2.16 -7.58
C ASP A 552 44.36 -2.25 -8.01
N GLY A 553 44.66 -1.97 -9.29
CA GLY A 553 46.02 -1.93 -9.82
C GLY A 553 46.65 -3.29 -10.08
N GLN A 554 45.85 -4.35 -10.16
CA GLN A 554 46.30 -5.69 -10.54
C GLN A 554 46.35 -5.80 -12.09
N GLU A 555 47.25 -6.63 -12.64
CA GLU A 555 47.20 -6.91 -14.08
C GLU A 555 45.88 -7.61 -14.43
N PRO A 556 45.00 -6.98 -15.23
CA PRO A 556 43.68 -7.54 -15.49
C PRO A 556 43.82 -8.79 -16.34
N PHE A 557 43.39 -9.95 -15.85
CA PHE A 557 43.25 -11.12 -16.71
C PHE A 557 41.97 -10.98 -17.53
N ALA A 558 42.08 -10.72 -18.83
CA ALA A 558 40.90 -10.72 -19.70
C ALA A 558 40.19 -12.09 -19.58
N PRO A 559 38.87 -12.14 -19.29
CA PRO A 559 38.12 -13.39 -19.23
C PRO A 559 38.42 -14.26 -20.46
N GLN A 560 38.80 -15.53 -20.25
CA GLN A 560 39.26 -16.45 -21.31
C GLN A 560 38.27 -16.64 -22.47
N ASN A 561 36.99 -16.29 -22.27
CA ASN A 561 35.89 -16.59 -23.18
C ASN A 561 35.28 -15.37 -23.87
N LEU A 562 35.82 -14.15 -23.73
CA LEU A 562 35.29 -12.97 -24.43
C LEU A 562 35.33 -13.10 -25.97
N GLY A 563 36.22 -13.97 -26.49
CA GLY A 563 36.35 -14.24 -27.93
C GLY A 563 35.34 -15.22 -28.51
N GLU A 564 34.57 -15.96 -27.70
CA GLU A 564 33.58 -16.94 -28.21
C GLU A 564 32.17 -16.35 -28.37
N TYR A 565 31.95 -15.11 -27.93
CA TYR A 565 30.65 -14.40 -27.98
C TYR A 565 30.61 -13.21 -28.96
N GLN A 566 31.56 -13.12 -29.90
CA GLN A 566 31.58 -12.09 -30.96
C GLN A 566 30.71 -12.42 -32.17
#